data_AF-A0A933IFT6-F1
#
_entry.id   AF-A0A933IFT6-F1
#
_cell.length_a   1.000
_cell.length_b   1.000
_cell.length_c   1.000
_cell.angle_alpha   90.00
_cell.angle_beta   90.00
_cell.angle_gamma   90.00
#
_symmetry.space_group_name_H-M   'P 1'
#
loop_
_entity.id
_entity.type
_entity.pdbx_description
1 polymer ?
#
loop_
_entity_poly.entity_id
_entity_poly.type
_entity_poly.pdbx_seq_one_letter_code
_entity_poly.pdbx_strand_id
1 'polypeptide(L)'
;MRRSFGFLGTLLALLLLLTISAHAATWSRRYIGKLPDSAFAAIETTPEGKKLRHLPHHDTQGNLDVPHLCNALARLGQVKWADSKNAELARQHLREHLEQVGPDACRPARRSAR
;
A
#
# COMPACT_ATOMS: atom_id res chain seq x y z
N MET A 1 -42.99 -33.37 -20.98
CA MET A 1 -41.69 -33.22 -21.68
C MET A 1 -40.73 -32.46 -20.77
N ARG A 2 -39.73 -33.14 -20.20
CA ARG A 2 -38.66 -32.52 -19.41
C ARG A 2 -37.56 -32.06 -20.37
N ARG A 3 -37.24 -30.77 -20.39
CA ARG A 3 -36.08 -30.23 -21.13
C ARG A 3 -34.92 -30.06 -20.16
N SER A 4 -33.97 -30.99 -20.22
CA SER A 4 -32.67 -30.87 -19.60
C SER A 4 -31.90 -29.75 -20.30
N PHE A 5 -31.62 -28.66 -19.60
CA PHE A 5 -30.70 -27.63 -20.07
C PHE A 5 -29.31 -27.90 -19.47
N GLY A 6 -28.30 -27.85 -20.33
CA GLY A 6 -26.98 -28.43 -20.13
C GLY A 6 -26.15 -27.76 -19.04
N PHE A 7 -25.50 -28.60 -18.23
CA PHE A 7 -24.44 -28.25 -17.28
C PHE A 7 -23.08 -27.98 -17.97
N LEU A 8 -23.06 -27.37 -19.18
CA LEU A 8 -21.82 -27.21 -19.96
C LEU A 8 -21.40 -25.74 -20.15
N GLY A 9 -22.19 -24.76 -19.71
CA GLY A 9 -21.89 -23.33 -19.88
C GLY A 9 -21.22 -22.64 -18.68
N THR A 10 -21.23 -23.26 -17.49
CA THR A 10 -20.84 -22.60 -16.24
C THR A 10 -19.36 -22.72 -15.86
N LEU A 11 -18.60 -23.64 -16.47
CA LEU A 11 -17.17 -23.82 -16.17
C LEU A 11 -16.25 -22.84 -16.92
N LEU A 12 -16.67 -22.26 -18.05
CA LEU A 12 -15.85 -21.31 -18.81
C LEU A 12 -15.97 -19.86 -18.30
N ALA A 13 -17.10 -19.50 -17.68
CA ALA A 13 -17.31 -18.17 -17.10
C ALA A 13 -16.51 -17.93 -15.80
N LEU A 14 -16.14 -19.00 -15.08
CA LEU A 14 -15.35 -18.91 -13.84
C LEU A 14 -13.85 -18.68 -14.11
N LEU A 15 -13.37 -19.00 -15.31
CA LEU A 15 -11.95 -18.87 -15.67
C LEU A 15 -11.55 -17.44 -16.09
N LEU A 16 -12.52 -16.58 -16.47
CA LEU A 16 -12.27 -15.20 -16.91
C LEU A 16 -12.23 -14.16 -15.77
N LEU A 17 -12.60 -14.51 -14.54
CA LEU A 17 -12.63 -13.58 -13.39
C LEU A 17 -11.29 -13.51 -12.62
N LEU A 18 -10.29 -14.32 -12.97
CA LEU A 18 -9.04 -14.45 -12.20
C LEU A 18 -7.91 -13.49 -12.60
N THR A 19 -8.10 -12.61 -13.58
CA THR A 19 -6.98 -11.83 -14.17
C THR A 19 -6.95 -10.34 -13.82
N ILE A 20 -7.75 -9.86 -12.87
CA ILE A 20 -7.64 -8.46 -12.40
C ILE A 20 -6.37 -8.33 -11.55
N SER A 21 -5.24 -8.05 -12.19
CA SER A 21 -3.97 -7.78 -11.52
C SER A 21 -3.96 -6.33 -11.01
N ALA A 22 -4.01 -6.15 -9.69
CA ALA A 22 -3.76 -4.85 -9.08
C ALA A 22 -2.25 -4.58 -9.08
N HIS A 23 -1.79 -3.67 -9.93
CA HIS A 23 -0.37 -3.32 -9.99
C HIS A 23 -0.04 -2.35 -8.83
N ALA A 24 0.69 -2.83 -7.82
CA ALA A 24 1.25 -1.95 -6.80
C ALA A 24 2.38 -1.09 -7.42
N ALA A 25 2.49 0.18 -7.03
CA ALA A 25 3.69 0.95 -7.32
C ALA A 25 4.89 0.24 -6.66
N THR A 26 5.90 -0.09 -7.45
CA THR A 26 7.04 -0.89 -7.01
C THR A 26 8.34 -0.11 -7.08
N TRP A 27 8.83 0.32 -5.92
CA TRP A 27 10.21 0.77 -5.79
C TRP A 27 11.17 -0.40 -5.60
N SER A 28 12.30 -0.35 -6.30
CA SER A 28 13.36 -1.35 -6.12
C SER A 28 14.02 -1.21 -4.74
N ARG A 29 14.55 -2.31 -4.20
CA ARG A 29 15.36 -2.29 -2.95
C ARG A 29 16.52 -1.30 -3.04
N ARG A 30 17.17 -1.21 -4.20
CA ARG A 30 18.27 -0.27 -4.47
C ARG A 30 17.80 1.19 -4.41
N TYR A 31 16.59 1.48 -4.93
CA TYR A 31 16.02 2.82 -4.87
C TYR A 31 15.66 3.21 -3.43
N ILE A 32 14.93 2.34 -2.70
CA ILE A 32 14.59 2.56 -1.29
C ILE A 32 15.84 2.80 -0.44
N GLY A 33 16.92 2.06 -0.72
CA GLY A 33 18.20 2.23 -0.03
C GLY A 33 18.79 3.64 -0.12
N LYS A 34 18.50 4.38 -1.20
CA LYS A 34 18.97 5.76 -1.45
C LYS A 34 18.05 6.85 -0.89
N LEU A 35 16.86 6.50 -0.42
CA LEU A 35 15.92 7.48 0.11
C LEU A 35 16.48 8.13 1.39
N PRO A 36 16.28 9.45 1.57
CA PRO A 36 16.62 10.13 2.80
C PRO A 36 15.72 9.65 3.95
N ASP A 37 16.14 9.91 5.19
CA ASP A 37 15.39 9.56 6.38
C ASP A 37 13.97 10.20 6.39
N SER A 38 13.83 11.41 5.84
CA SER A 38 12.54 12.12 5.69
C SER A 38 11.54 11.42 4.76
N ALA A 39 11.96 10.42 3.99
CA ALA A 39 11.06 9.68 3.13
C ALA A 39 10.22 8.62 3.86
N PHE A 40 10.50 8.36 5.13
CA PHE A 40 9.92 7.27 5.91
C PHE A 40 8.99 7.81 6.99
N ALA A 41 7.92 7.07 7.30
CA ALA A 41 6.97 7.49 8.34
C ALA A 41 7.53 7.37 9.75
N ALA A 42 8.53 6.49 9.94
CA ALA A 42 9.23 6.33 11.21
C ALA A 42 10.62 5.73 11.00
N ILE A 43 11.51 6.06 11.92
CA ILE A 43 12.87 5.51 12.01
C ILE A 43 13.12 5.05 13.43
N GLU A 44 13.37 3.76 13.60
CA GLU A 44 13.76 3.17 14.88
C GLU A 44 15.26 2.91 14.88
N THR A 45 15.89 2.97 16.05
CA THR A 45 17.29 2.55 16.21
C THR A 45 17.30 1.31 17.09
N THR A 46 17.88 0.22 16.61
CA THR A 46 18.03 -1.00 17.42
C THR A 46 19.06 -0.80 18.52
N PRO A 47 19.09 -1.65 19.56
CA PRO A 47 20.14 -1.58 20.59
C PRO A 47 21.57 -1.63 20.03
N GLU A 48 21.76 -2.27 18.88
CA GLU A 48 23.05 -2.37 18.16
C GLU A 48 23.37 -1.12 17.32
N GLY A 49 22.54 -0.07 17.38
CA GLY A 49 22.72 1.17 16.64
C GLY A 49 22.26 1.14 15.19
N LYS A 50 21.57 0.07 14.75
CA LYS A 50 21.08 -0.02 13.36
C LYS A 50 19.78 0.76 13.20
N LYS A 51 19.72 1.62 12.17
CA LYS A 51 18.47 2.29 11.77
C LYS A 51 17.53 1.34 11.03
N LEU A 52 16.29 1.21 11.50
CA LEU A 52 15.18 0.59 10.81
C LEU A 52 14.28 1.70 10.26
N ARG A 53 14.11 1.74 8.94
CA ARG A 53 13.35 2.77 8.24
C ARG A 53 12.04 2.17 7.74
N HIS A 54 10.91 2.74 8.14
CA HIS A 54 9.59 2.15 7.95
C HIS A 54 8.71 2.96 7.00
N LEU A 55 7.97 2.26 6.14
CA LEU A 55 6.88 2.82 5.34
C LEU A 55 7.31 4.04 4.49
N PRO A 56 8.20 3.85 3.50
CA PRO A 56 8.64 4.94 2.63
C PRO A 56 7.49 5.45 1.76
N HIS A 57 7.35 6.78 1.65
CA HIS A 57 6.29 7.46 0.90
C HIS A 57 6.70 8.80 0.27
N HIS A 58 7.92 9.30 0.51
CA HIS A 58 8.50 10.36 -0.33
C HIS A 58 9.54 9.80 -1.31
N ASP A 59 9.69 10.45 -2.46
CA ASP A 59 10.71 10.13 -3.45
C ASP A 59 12.10 10.70 -3.05
N THR A 60 13.12 10.51 -3.90
CA THR A 60 14.48 11.03 -3.64
C THR A 60 14.58 12.55 -3.62
N GLN A 61 13.62 13.26 -4.19
CA GLN A 61 13.53 14.73 -4.16
C GLN A 61 12.72 15.24 -2.97
N GLY A 62 12.11 14.33 -2.19
CA GLY A 62 11.26 14.66 -1.06
C GLY A 62 9.79 14.90 -1.43
N ASN A 63 9.38 14.63 -2.68
CA ASN A 63 7.99 14.78 -3.08
C ASN A 63 7.15 13.61 -2.56
N LEU A 64 5.91 13.89 -2.17
CA LEU A 64 4.96 12.87 -1.72
C LEU A 64 4.53 11.99 -2.89
N ASP A 65 4.75 10.68 -2.76
CA ASP A 65 4.29 9.67 -3.70
C ASP A 65 2.99 9.06 -3.17
N VAL A 66 1.85 9.48 -3.71
CA VAL A 66 0.52 9.07 -3.26
C VAL A 66 0.31 7.55 -3.32
N PRO A 67 0.69 6.83 -4.40
CA PRO A 67 0.66 5.37 -4.41
C PRO A 67 1.42 4.73 -3.23
N HIS A 68 2.61 5.25 -2.88
CA HIS A 68 3.39 4.73 -1.77
C HIS A 68 2.85 5.17 -0.40
N LEU A 69 2.25 6.35 -0.27
CA LEU A 69 1.47 6.76 0.90
C LEU A 69 0.32 5.78 1.18
N CYS A 70 -0.45 5.41 0.16
CA CYS A 70 -1.56 4.47 0.32
C CYS A 70 -1.08 3.07 0.69
N ASN A 71 0.04 2.63 0.11
CA ASN A 71 0.69 1.38 0.49
C ASN A 71 1.18 1.43 1.96
N ALA A 72 1.79 2.55 2.37
CA ALA A 72 2.24 2.76 3.73
C ALA A 72 1.09 2.66 4.75
N LEU A 73 -0.04 3.32 4.48
CA LEU A 73 -1.25 3.24 5.30
C LEU A 73 -1.79 1.80 5.42
N ALA A 74 -1.87 1.08 4.30
CA ALA A 74 -2.36 -0.30 4.27
C ALA A 74 -1.46 -1.27 5.05
N ARG A 75 -0.15 -1.00 5.10
CA ARG A 75 0.85 -1.85 5.75
C ARG A 75 1.18 -1.45 7.18
N LEU A 76 0.67 -0.32 7.68
CA LEU A 76 0.96 0.19 9.02
C LEU A 76 0.75 -0.86 10.13
N GLY A 77 -0.36 -1.60 10.07
CA GLY A 77 -0.68 -2.67 11.03
C GLY A 77 0.14 -3.96 10.89
N GLN A 78 0.94 -4.09 9.83
CA GLN A 78 1.78 -5.25 9.55
C GLN A 78 3.24 -5.02 9.98
N VAL A 79 3.61 -3.80 10.33
CA VAL A 79 4.97 -3.47 10.77
C VAL A 79 5.20 -4.02 12.17
N LYS A 80 6.34 -4.69 12.35
CA LYS A 80 6.85 -5.06 13.68
C LYS A 80 7.60 -3.87 14.26
N TRP A 81 6.95 -3.16 15.15
CA TRP A 81 7.50 -2.00 15.84
C TRP A 81 8.34 -2.45 17.03
N ALA A 82 9.50 -1.83 17.22
CA ALA A 82 10.27 -2.01 18.44
C ALA A 82 9.61 -1.27 19.62
N ASP A 83 9.08 -0.06 19.35
CA ASP A 83 8.28 0.72 20.31
C ASP A 83 6.89 1.02 19.72
N SER A 84 5.83 0.72 20.48
CA SER A 84 4.45 1.00 20.07
C SER A 84 4.18 2.49 19.89
N LYS A 85 4.95 3.37 20.53
CA LYS A 85 4.90 4.82 20.32
C LYS A 85 5.27 5.20 18.87
N ASN A 86 6.24 4.50 18.27
CA ASN A 86 6.62 4.74 16.87
C ASN A 86 5.50 4.35 15.91
N ALA A 87 4.70 3.33 16.25
CA ALA A 87 3.52 2.98 15.48
C ALA A 87 2.49 4.11 15.44
N GLU A 88 2.25 4.79 16.58
CA GLU A 88 1.30 5.90 16.64
C GLU A 88 1.83 7.16 15.95
N LEU A 89 3.12 7.47 16.12
CA LEU A 89 3.76 8.57 15.41
C LEU A 89 3.71 8.36 13.89
N ALA A 90 4.01 7.15 13.41
CA ALA A 90 3.87 6.81 11.98
C ALA A 90 2.41 6.93 11.51
N ARG A 91 1.44 6.51 12.33
CA ARG A 91 0.01 6.63 12.01
C ARG A 91 -0.41 8.09 11.87
N GLN A 92 0.03 8.95 12.79
CA GLN A 92 -0.25 10.38 12.74
C GLN A 92 0.39 11.01 11.50
N HIS A 93 1.68 10.78 11.28
CA HIS A 93 2.43 11.29 10.14
C HIS A 93 1.78 10.95 8.80
N LEU A 94 1.38 9.68 8.60
CA LEU A 94 0.71 9.26 7.37
C LEU A 94 -0.71 9.84 7.21
N ARG A 95 -1.43 10.08 8.31
CA ARG A 95 -2.75 10.72 8.28
C ARG A 95 -2.64 12.19 7.89
N GLU A 96 -1.65 12.91 8.39
CA GLU A 96 -1.40 14.31 8.02
C GLU A 96 -1.14 14.43 6.51
N HIS A 97 -0.35 13.52 5.92
CA HIS A 97 -0.18 13.47 4.48
C HIS A 97 -1.46 13.11 3.71
N LEU A 98 -2.26 12.17 4.23
CA LEU A 98 -3.55 11.82 3.62
C LEU A 98 -4.52 13.01 3.62
N GLU A 99 -4.56 13.80 4.69
CA GLU A 99 -5.36 15.03 4.76
C GLU A 99 -4.91 16.06 3.73
N GLN A 100 -3.61 16.21 3.51
CA GLN A 100 -3.04 17.12 2.49
C GLN A 100 -3.47 16.77 1.07
N VAL A 101 -3.51 15.47 0.73
CA VAL A 101 -3.90 15.01 -0.62
C VAL A 101 -5.40 14.70 -0.76
N GLY A 102 -6.12 14.70 0.36
CA GLY A 102 -7.53 14.37 0.46
C GLY A 102 -7.78 12.91 0.88
N PRO A 103 -8.78 12.65 1.75
CA PRO A 103 -9.05 11.31 2.30
C PRO A 103 -9.44 10.27 1.24
N ASP A 104 -9.87 10.74 0.08
CA ASP A 104 -10.27 9.91 -1.05
C ASP A 104 -9.09 9.50 -1.94
N ALA A 105 -7.89 10.03 -1.72
CA ALA A 105 -6.70 9.75 -2.54
C ALA A 105 -6.32 8.27 -2.57
N CYS A 106 -6.58 7.54 -1.48
CA CYS A 106 -6.34 6.11 -1.38
C CYS A 106 -7.56 5.24 -1.73
N ARG A 107 -8.68 5.85 -2.13
CA ARG A 107 -9.87 5.10 -2.54
C ARG A 107 -9.62 4.52 -3.94
N PRO A 108 -9.84 3.21 -4.16
CA PRO A 108 -9.79 2.67 -5.51
C PRO A 108 -10.85 3.36 -6.39
N ALA A 109 -10.50 3.68 -7.63
CA ALA A 109 -11.44 4.28 -8.58
C ALA A 109 -12.70 3.41 -8.65
N ARG A 110 -13.87 4.00 -8.36
CA ARG A 110 -15.15 3.30 -8.55
C ARG A 110 -15.26 2.94 -10.02
N ARG A 111 -15.38 1.64 -10.34
CA ARG A 111 -15.73 1.22 -11.70
C ARG A 111 -17.11 1.79 -11.99
N SER A 112 -17.23 2.65 -13.00
CA SER A 112 -18.51 3.02 -13.57
C SER A 112 -19.14 1.74 -14.13
N ALA A 113 -20.19 1.24 -13.51
CA ALA A 113 -21.02 0.21 -14.13
C ALA A 113 -21.63 0.84 -15.39
N ARG A 114 -21.21 0.35 -16.56
CA ARG A 114 -21.89 0.59 -17.83
C ARG A 114 -22.70 -0.65 -18.17
#